data_AF-A0AAV6V003-F1
#
_entry.id   AF-A0AAV6V003-F1
#
_cell.length_a   1.000
_cell.length_b   1.000
_cell.length_c   1.000
_cell.angle_alpha   90.00
_cell.angle_beta   90.00
_cell.angle_gamma   90.00
#
_symmetry.space_group_name_H-M   'P 1'
#
loop_
_entity.id
_entity.type
_entity.pdbx_description
1 polymer ?
#
loop_
_entity_poly.entity_id
_entity_poly.type
_entity_poly.pdbx_seq_one_letter_code
_entity_poly.pdbx_strand_id
1 'polypeptide(L)'
;MYLEHVESILKSDPLVNKFFRGVLTADRLDSFEFDLSRTWVFVTNTLCDGDPNVGHWVAVANSNFDIYFFDPSGTYLDESNGISLSHLTPEISNFLQKMSMKGSKINFVANGPLQSPGSISCGEYSIVFVREICHNKSVKDILDLLYGKALDERENFVRNYVANSLLHKIELLSCFLLNNETFKVQSNPRGGMNKKSKWSSQSPVIMIPRQREAAFAKNQLHTQSHTRSSIAQSAIRIL
;
A
#
# COMPACT_ATOMS: atom_id res chain seq x y z
N MET A 1 -1.60 -13.80 4.17
CA MET A 1 -1.46 -13.46 2.73
C MET A 1 -1.47 -11.94 2.49
N TYR A 2 -2.36 -11.17 3.14
CA TYR A 2 -2.42 -9.71 2.95
C TYR A 2 -1.20 -8.97 3.52
N LEU A 3 -0.70 -9.38 4.69
CA LEU A 3 0.51 -8.83 5.31
C LEU A 3 1.75 -8.84 4.39
N GLU A 4 2.09 -10.01 3.87
CA GLU A 4 3.24 -10.20 2.98
C GLU A 4 3.09 -9.37 1.70
N HIS A 5 1.85 -9.15 1.25
CA HIS A 5 1.54 -8.32 0.10
C HIS A 5 1.83 -6.84 0.37
N VAL A 6 1.31 -6.29 1.48
CA VAL A 6 1.57 -4.89 1.90
C VAL A 6 3.07 -4.66 2.08
N GLU A 7 3.74 -5.58 2.78
CA GLU A 7 5.17 -5.47 3.05
C GLU A 7 6.00 -5.54 1.75
N SER A 8 5.68 -6.46 0.85
CA SER A 8 6.35 -6.59 -0.45
C SER A 8 6.17 -5.34 -1.34
N ILE A 9 4.97 -4.75 -1.35
CA ILE A 9 4.70 -3.51 -2.10
C ILE A 9 5.58 -2.38 -1.56
N LEU A 10 5.53 -2.12 -0.26
CA LEU A 10 6.23 -1.01 0.36
C LEU A 10 7.75 -1.16 0.29
N LYS A 11 8.28 -2.38 0.49
CA LYS A 11 9.72 -2.65 0.35
C LYS A 11 10.21 -2.56 -1.10
N SER A 12 9.33 -2.66 -2.09
CA SER A 12 9.72 -2.55 -3.49
C SER A 12 10.03 -1.13 -3.94
N ASP A 13 9.55 -0.12 -3.21
CA ASP A 13 9.86 1.28 -3.46
C ASP A 13 11.16 1.66 -2.70
N PRO A 14 12.24 2.09 -3.38
CA PRO A 14 13.52 2.39 -2.73
C PRO A 14 13.44 3.51 -1.68
N LEU A 15 12.58 4.52 -1.90
CA LEU A 15 12.43 5.62 -0.95
C LEU A 15 11.67 5.17 0.29
N VAL A 16 10.63 4.35 0.11
CA VAL A 16 9.89 3.77 1.23
C VAL A 16 10.76 2.79 2.02
N ASN A 17 11.44 1.87 1.35
CA ASN A 17 12.25 0.83 2.00
C ASN A 17 13.33 1.40 2.94
N LYS A 18 13.85 2.58 2.64
CA LYS A 18 14.80 3.30 3.49
C LYS A 18 14.24 3.63 4.88
N PHE A 19 12.94 3.95 4.95
CA PHE A 19 12.27 4.43 6.16
C PHE A 19 11.31 3.40 6.78
N PHE A 20 10.90 2.41 6.01
CA PHE A 20 9.89 1.43 6.41
C PHE A 20 10.41 0.48 7.49
N ARG A 21 9.69 0.42 8.61
CA ARG A 21 9.98 -0.47 9.75
C ARG A 21 9.26 -1.81 9.67
N GLY A 22 8.42 -1.98 8.66
CA GLY A 22 7.66 -3.20 8.40
C GLY A 22 6.18 -3.02 8.69
N VAL A 23 5.46 -4.14 8.57
CA VAL A 23 4.10 -4.24 9.06
C VAL A 23 4.17 -4.80 10.47
N LEU A 24 3.77 -3.99 11.45
CA LEU A 24 3.87 -4.31 12.86
C LEU A 24 2.50 -4.78 13.36
N THR A 25 2.51 -5.79 14.21
CA THR A 25 1.33 -6.13 15.01
C THR A 25 1.28 -5.20 16.23
N ALA A 26 0.09 -4.96 16.78
CA ALA A 26 -0.11 -4.00 17.87
C ALA A 26 0.78 -4.31 19.08
N ASP A 27 0.92 -5.59 19.45
CA ASP A 27 1.78 -6.09 20.54
C ASP A 27 3.28 -5.81 20.33
N ARG A 28 3.71 -5.64 19.07
CA ARG A 28 5.12 -5.37 18.76
C ARG A 28 5.47 -3.89 18.84
N LEU A 29 4.50 -2.99 18.94
CA LEU A 29 4.75 -1.54 18.99
C LEU A 29 5.56 -1.13 20.23
N ASP A 30 5.39 -1.83 21.36
CA ASP A 30 6.14 -1.55 22.59
C ASP A 30 7.59 -2.03 22.54
N SER A 31 7.86 -3.08 21.75
CA SER A 31 9.18 -3.69 21.61
C SER A 31 10.15 -2.92 20.70
N PHE A 32 9.63 -1.97 19.91
CA PHE A 32 10.44 -1.20 18.96
C PHE A 32 10.93 0.11 19.57
N GLU A 33 12.25 0.34 19.45
CA GLU A 33 12.83 1.66 19.73
C GLU A 33 12.68 2.57 18.51
N PHE A 34 11.80 3.55 18.65
CA PHE A 34 11.61 4.60 17.66
C PHE A 34 12.50 5.82 18.00
N ASP A 35 13.47 6.07 17.12
CA ASP A 35 14.31 7.26 17.11
C ASP A 35 13.55 8.42 16.43
N LEU A 36 13.14 9.41 17.22
CA LEU A 36 12.38 10.56 16.73
C LEU A 36 13.22 11.49 15.85
N SER A 37 14.55 11.38 15.90
CA SER A 37 15.46 12.17 15.05
C SER A 37 15.52 11.68 13.60
N ARG A 38 14.89 10.54 13.29
CA ARG A 38 14.91 9.92 11.97
C ARG A 38 13.50 9.70 11.45
N THR A 39 13.31 9.94 10.16
CA THR A 39 12.09 9.51 9.46
C THR A 39 11.94 8.00 9.54
N TRP A 40 10.74 7.55 9.89
CA TRP A 40 10.35 6.16 9.84
C TRP A 40 8.86 6.04 9.55
N VAL A 41 8.47 4.93 8.96
CA VAL A 41 7.06 4.63 8.63
C VAL A 41 6.77 3.17 8.93
N PHE A 42 5.54 2.86 9.34
CA PHE A 42 5.06 1.48 9.46
C PHE A 42 3.55 1.42 9.21
N VAL A 43 3.07 0.20 8.97
CA VAL A 43 1.64 -0.11 8.90
C VAL A 43 1.32 -1.05 10.06
N THR A 44 0.18 -0.87 10.71
CA THR A 44 -0.27 -1.76 11.79
C THR A 44 -1.75 -2.09 11.64
N ASN A 45 -2.13 -3.26 12.13
CA ASN A 45 -3.53 -3.65 12.28
C ASN A 45 -4.04 -3.13 13.64
N THR A 46 -5.28 -2.65 13.69
CA THR A 46 -5.93 -2.11 14.89
C THR A 46 -6.93 -3.09 15.54
N LEU A 47 -6.92 -4.38 15.19
CA LEU A 47 -7.74 -5.39 15.87
C LEU A 47 -6.92 -6.26 16.84
N CYS A 48 -7.61 -6.70 17.90
CA CYS A 48 -7.04 -7.30 19.11
C CYS A 48 -6.93 -8.84 19.08
N ASP A 49 -7.48 -9.52 18.07
CA ASP A 49 -7.79 -10.96 18.19
C ASP A 49 -6.84 -11.89 17.40
N GLY A 50 -5.54 -11.56 17.34
CA GLY A 50 -4.48 -12.50 16.97
C GLY A 50 -4.48 -13.03 15.52
N ASP A 51 -5.50 -12.76 14.70
CA ASP A 51 -5.47 -13.02 13.26
C ASP A 51 -4.95 -11.79 12.50
N PRO A 52 -3.70 -11.82 12.03
CA PRO A 52 -3.13 -10.69 11.30
C PRO A 52 -3.70 -10.52 9.88
N ASN A 53 -4.57 -11.41 9.40
CA ASN A 53 -5.16 -11.34 8.06
C ASN A 53 -6.55 -10.71 8.03
N VAL A 54 -7.17 -10.49 9.19
CA VAL A 54 -8.51 -9.92 9.31
C VAL A 54 -8.43 -8.69 10.20
N GLY A 55 -8.74 -7.51 9.65
CA GLY A 55 -8.90 -6.32 10.47
C GLY A 55 -8.73 -5.00 9.74
N HIS A 56 -8.53 -3.97 10.55
CA HIS A 56 -8.44 -2.59 10.08
C HIS A 56 -6.99 -2.13 10.10
N TRP A 57 -6.54 -1.59 8.98
CA TRP A 57 -5.14 -1.21 8.78
C TRP A 57 -4.97 0.30 8.83
N VAL A 58 -3.99 0.73 9.61
CA VAL A 58 -3.60 2.14 9.75
C VAL A 58 -2.11 2.30 9.46
N ALA A 59 -1.72 3.50 9.03
CA ALA A 59 -0.33 3.85 8.81
C ALA A 59 0.14 4.85 9.86
N VAL A 60 1.41 4.72 10.26
CA VAL A 60 2.07 5.67 11.15
C VAL A 60 3.37 6.13 10.50
N ALA A 61 3.61 7.43 10.51
CA ALA A 61 4.84 8.03 10.01
C ALA A 61 5.42 9.02 11.03
N ASN A 62 6.72 8.97 11.26
CA ASN A 62 7.47 10.09 11.81
C ASN A 62 8.10 10.87 10.65
N SER A 63 7.74 12.13 10.51
CA SER A 63 8.37 13.03 9.55
C SER A 63 8.52 14.41 10.17
N ASN A 64 9.72 14.97 10.12
CA ASN A 64 10.04 16.27 10.73
C ASN A 64 9.67 16.35 12.23
N PHE A 65 9.97 15.29 13.01
CA PHE A 65 9.70 15.18 14.45
C PHE A 65 8.22 15.08 14.87
N ASP A 66 7.32 15.16 13.90
CA ASP A 66 5.89 14.98 14.07
C ASP A 66 5.48 13.54 13.75
N ILE A 67 4.58 12.98 14.56
CA ILE A 67 3.95 11.70 14.28
C ILE A 67 2.65 11.95 13.54
N TYR A 68 2.49 11.30 12.40
CA TYR A 68 1.26 11.26 11.64
C TYR A 68 0.61 9.89 11.82
N PHE A 69 -0.59 9.88 12.36
CA PHE A 69 -1.43 8.69 12.48
C PHE A 69 -2.52 8.75 11.42
N PHE A 70 -2.44 7.88 10.41
CA PHE A 70 -3.36 7.85 9.29
C PHE A 70 -4.31 6.66 9.41
N ASP A 71 -5.59 6.98 9.58
CA ASP A 71 -6.69 6.03 9.57
C ASP A 71 -7.65 6.39 8.43
N PRO A 72 -7.75 5.56 7.37
CA PRO A 72 -8.62 5.86 6.23
C PRO A 72 -10.11 5.81 6.56
N SER A 73 -10.52 5.19 7.66
CA SER A 73 -11.90 5.20 8.11
C SER A 73 -12.30 6.50 8.82
N GLY A 74 -11.31 7.26 9.33
CA GLY A 74 -11.56 8.47 10.10
C GLY A 74 -12.28 8.23 11.44
N THR A 75 -12.30 6.99 11.94
CA THR A 75 -13.11 6.57 13.11
C THR A 75 -12.62 7.11 14.44
N TYR A 76 -11.44 7.72 14.49
CA TYR A 76 -10.90 8.37 15.68
C TYR A 76 -11.54 9.74 15.98
N LEU A 77 -12.47 10.23 15.15
CA LEU A 77 -13.19 11.48 15.41
C LEU A 77 -14.51 11.19 16.14
N ASP A 78 -14.67 11.75 17.33
CA ASP A 78 -15.94 11.78 18.07
C ASP A 78 -16.90 12.82 17.46
N GLU A 79 -18.21 12.58 17.59
CA GLU A 79 -19.28 13.48 17.14
C GLU A 79 -19.18 14.89 17.78
N SER A 80 -18.45 15.00 18.89
CA SER A 80 -18.18 16.24 19.61
C SER A 80 -16.99 17.08 19.07
N ASN A 81 -16.39 16.69 17.93
CA ASN A 81 -15.16 17.25 17.34
C ASN A 81 -13.86 16.92 18.11
N GLY A 82 -13.90 15.97 19.04
CA GLY A 82 -12.73 15.47 19.78
C GLY A 82 -12.10 14.25 19.12
N ILE A 83 -10.82 13.98 19.42
CA ILE A 83 -10.20 12.70 19.07
C ILE A 83 -10.66 11.66 20.10
N SER A 84 -11.39 10.63 19.67
CA SER A 84 -11.70 9.46 20.46
C SER A 84 -10.69 8.35 20.21
N LEU A 85 -9.86 8.06 21.21
CA LEU A 85 -8.94 6.92 21.18
C LEU A 85 -9.63 5.60 21.55
N SER A 86 -10.93 5.62 21.91
CA SER A 86 -11.64 4.41 22.39
C SER A 86 -11.75 3.31 21.33
N HIS A 87 -11.60 3.66 20.04
CA HIS A 87 -11.60 2.72 18.92
C HIS A 87 -10.22 2.12 18.62
N LEU A 88 -9.16 2.63 19.27
CA LEU A 88 -7.81 2.09 19.13
C LEU A 88 -7.55 1.02 20.18
N THR A 89 -6.81 -0.02 19.80
CA THR A 89 -6.29 -1.00 20.77
C THR A 89 -5.44 -0.30 21.84
N PRO A 90 -5.39 -0.82 23.08
CA PRO A 90 -4.55 -0.28 24.14
C PRO A 90 -3.08 -0.09 23.72
N GLU A 91 -2.52 -1.00 22.92
CA GLU A 91 -1.14 -0.97 22.47
C GLU A 91 -0.86 0.23 21.55
N ILE A 92 -1.74 0.49 20.57
CA ILE A 92 -1.63 1.67 19.70
C ILE A 92 -1.80 2.95 20.53
N SER A 93 -2.78 2.99 21.44
CA SER A 93 -3.00 4.14 22.33
C SER A 93 -1.77 4.44 23.19
N ASN A 94 -1.19 3.41 23.81
CA ASN A 94 0.03 3.50 24.61
C ASN A 94 1.23 3.96 23.78
N PHE A 95 1.37 3.43 22.55
CA PHE A 95 2.40 3.86 21.62
C PHE A 95 2.29 5.36 21.29
N LEU A 96 1.09 5.84 20.93
CA LEU A 96 0.87 7.25 20.61
C LEU A 96 1.12 8.15 21.82
N GLN A 97 0.67 7.74 23.02
CA GLN A 97 0.95 8.44 24.27
C GLN A 97 2.45 8.51 24.55
N LYS A 98 3.18 7.40 24.39
CA LYS A 98 4.64 7.32 24.56
C LYS A 98 5.37 8.24 23.60
N MET A 99 4.96 8.31 22.33
CA MET A 99 5.54 9.25 21.38
C MET A 99 5.26 10.71 21.76
N SER A 100 4.05 11.01 22.23
CA SER A 100 3.69 12.35 22.72
C SER A 100 4.52 12.76 23.93
N MET A 101 4.72 11.87 24.91
CA MET A 101 5.57 12.11 26.09
C MET A 101 7.05 12.34 25.73
N LYS A 102 7.51 11.83 24.60
CA LYS A 102 8.85 12.10 24.06
C LYS A 102 8.96 13.45 23.33
N GLY A 103 7.89 14.26 23.32
CA GLY A 103 7.87 15.61 22.77
C GLY A 103 7.40 15.72 21.32
N SER A 104 6.98 14.61 20.69
CA SER A 104 6.40 14.67 19.35
C SER A 104 4.94 15.10 19.39
N LYS A 105 4.54 15.94 18.43
CA LYS A 105 3.14 16.21 18.18
C LYS A 105 2.52 15.03 17.44
N ILE A 106 1.37 14.55 17.92
CA ILE A 106 0.56 13.55 17.21
C ILE A 106 -0.45 14.28 16.33
N ASN A 107 -0.36 14.08 15.02
CA ASN A 107 -1.27 14.59 14.02
C ASN A 107 -2.11 13.42 13.52
N PHE A 108 -3.39 13.40 13.88
CA PHE A 108 -4.32 12.45 13.31
C PHE A 108 -4.73 12.93 11.91
N VAL A 109 -4.62 12.05 10.92
CA VAL A 109 -4.75 12.39 9.50
C VAL A 109 -6.07 11.87 8.95
N ALA A 110 -6.75 12.73 8.18
CA ALA A 110 -8.08 12.58 7.56
C ALA A 110 -9.26 13.04 8.45
N ASN A 111 -9.83 14.21 8.16
CA ASN A 111 -10.93 14.81 8.93
C ASN A 111 -12.31 14.16 8.66
N GLY A 112 -12.32 12.93 8.16
CA GLY A 112 -13.52 12.21 7.77
C GLY A 112 -13.18 10.95 6.98
N PRO A 113 -14.15 10.08 6.71
CA PRO A 113 -13.91 8.80 6.07
C PRO A 113 -13.36 8.98 4.65
N LEU A 114 -12.15 8.46 4.43
CA LEU A 114 -11.60 8.25 3.10
C LEU A 114 -12.14 6.95 2.49
N GLN A 115 -12.43 5.96 3.33
CA GLN A 115 -12.90 4.66 2.96
C GLN A 115 -14.41 4.51 3.14
N SER A 116 -15.08 3.81 2.23
CA SER A 116 -16.50 3.49 2.38
C SER A 116 -16.73 2.51 3.53
N PRO A 117 -17.83 2.63 4.30
CA PRO A 117 -18.19 1.64 5.31
C PRO A 117 -18.26 0.23 4.71
N GLY A 118 -17.64 -0.75 5.38
CA GLY A 118 -17.62 -2.16 4.94
C GLY A 118 -16.59 -2.49 3.85
N SER A 119 -15.84 -1.50 3.37
CA SER A 119 -14.71 -1.75 2.47
C SER A 119 -13.56 -2.47 3.16
N ILE A 120 -12.83 -3.28 2.40
CA ILE A 120 -11.61 -3.97 2.85
C ILE A 120 -10.32 -3.29 2.37
N SER A 121 -10.43 -2.09 1.78
CA SER A 121 -9.31 -1.39 1.11
C SER A 121 -8.38 -0.58 2.05
N CYS A 122 -8.52 -0.69 3.38
CA CYS A 122 -7.81 0.17 4.34
C CYS A 122 -6.29 0.03 4.29
N GLY A 123 -5.77 -1.17 3.97
CA GLY A 123 -4.34 -1.36 3.79
C GLY A 123 -3.82 -0.74 2.49
N GLU A 124 -4.60 -0.73 1.39
CA GLU A 124 -4.23 -0.02 0.18
C GLU A 124 -4.16 1.50 0.39
N TYR A 125 -5.10 2.07 1.16
CA TYR A 125 -5.00 3.49 1.58
C TYR A 125 -3.72 3.74 2.40
N SER A 126 -3.42 2.83 3.35
CA SER A 126 -2.20 2.91 4.16
C SER A 126 -0.94 2.85 3.30
N ILE A 127 -0.93 2.03 2.23
CA ILE A 127 0.17 1.96 1.26
C ILE A 127 0.36 3.30 0.55
N VAL A 128 -0.73 3.91 0.05
CA VAL A 128 -0.66 5.22 -0.63
C VAL A 128 -0.09 6.26 0.32
N PHE A 129 -0.59 6.34 1.55
CA PHE A 129 -0.11 7.30 2.54
C PHE A 129 1.39 7.13 2.83
N VAL A 130 1.82 5.90 3.13
CA VAL A 130 3.23 5.59 3.44
C VAL A 130 4.14 5.89 2.24
N ARG A 131 3.71 5.57 1.02
CA ARG A 131 4.49 5.86 -0.18
C ARG A 131 4.66 7.37 -0.34
N GLU A 132 3.58 8.11 -0.38
CA GLU A 132 3.62 9.54 -0.70
C GLU A 132 4.35 10.34 0.38
N ILE A 133 4.21 10.01 1.67
CA ILE A 133 4.96 10.68 2.73
C ILE A 133 6.48 10.43 2.61
N CYS A 134 6.89 9.23 2.19
CA CYS A 134 8.31 8.91 1.94
C CYS A 134 8.87 9.60 0.69
N HIS A 135 7.99 9.97 -0.24
CA HIS A 135 8.32 10.80 -1.41
C HIS A 135 8.22 12.30 -1.13
N ASN A 136 8.22 12.68 0.16
CA ASN A 136 8.17 14.07 0.64
C ASN A 136 6.92 14.86 0.20
N LYS A 137 5.80 14.17 -0.08
CA LYS A 137 4.51 14.85 -0.26
C LYS A 137 4.02 15.38 1.09
N SER A 138 3.40 16.56 1.08
CA SER A 138 2.75 17.05 2.29
C SER A 138 1.49 16.23 2.58
N VAL A 139 1.07 16.16 3.84
CA VAL A 139 -0.21 15.51 4.21
C VAL A 139 -1.38 16.10 3.41
N LYS A 140 -1.37 17.41 3.16
CA LYS A 140 -2.38 18.08 2.32
C LYS A 140 -2.39 17.50 0.91
N ASP A 141 -1.24 17.37 0.24
CA ASP A 141 -1.17 16.84 -1.13
C ASP A 141 -1.68 15.39 -1.19
N ILE A 142 -1.38 14.59 -0.16
CA ILE A 142 -1.85 13.20 -0.06
C ILE A 142 -3.37 13.17 0.11
N LEU A 143 -3.92 14.02 0.99
CA LEU A 143 -5.35 14.12 1.19
C LEU A 143 -6.06 14.68 -0.06
N ASP A 144 -5.49 15.64 -0.77
CA ASP A 144 -6.02 16.15 -2.03
C ASP A 144 -6.05 15.07 -3.11
N LEU A 145 -5.01 14.21 -3.18
CA LEU A 145 -4.98 13.05 -4.07
C LEU A 145 -6.13 12.06 -3.79
N LEU A 146 -6.43 11.82 -2.50
CA LEU A 146 -7.43 10.85 -2.07
C LEU A 146 -8.86 11.44 -2.11
N TYR A 147 -9.09 12.62 -1.53
CA TYR A 147 -10.39 13.30 -1.52
C TYR A 147 -10.78 13.92 -2.87
N GLY A 148 -9.82 14.20 -3.76
CA GLY A 148 -10.09 14.72 -5.10
C GLY A 148 -10.88 13.77 -6.01
N LYS A 149 -11.26 12.60 -5.51
CA LYS A 149 -12.13 11.62 -6.16
C LYS A 149 -13.45 11.47 -5.40
N ALA A 150 -14.52 11.23 -6.15
CA ALA A 150 -15.79 10.77 -5.56
C ALA A 150 -15.57 9.47 -4.77
N LEU A 151 -16.36 9.25 -3.73
CA LEU A 151 -16.12 8.16 -2.75
C LEU A 151 -16.10 6.77 -3.40
N ASP A 152 -16.99 6.52 -4.34
CA ASP A 152 -17.11 5.29 -5.13
C ASP A 152 -15.96 5.10 -6.13
N GLU A 153 -15.45 6.19 -6.72
CA GLU A 153 -14.28 6.17 -7.60
C GLU A 153 -12.97 5.98 -6.83
N ARG A 154 -12.93 6.44 -5.57
CA ARG A 154 -11.72 6.48 -4.75
C ARG A 154 -11.17 5.08 -4.46
N GLU A 155 -12.03 4.11 -4.19
CA GLU A 155 -11.58 2.74 -3.94
C GLU A 155 -10.93 2.10 -5.15
N ASN A 156 -11.55 2.26 -6.32
CA ASN A 156 -10.99 1.79 -7.58
C ASN A 156 -9.67 2.50 -7.88
N PHE A 157 -9.61 3.81 -7.64
CA PHE A 157 -8.38 4.58 -7.77
C PHE A 157 -7.26 4.02 -6.90
N VAL A 158 -7.50 3.83 -5.60
CA VAL A 158 -6.48 3.36 -4.65
C VAL A 158 -6.00 1.95 -5.00
N ARG A 159 -6.90 1.03 -5.34
CA ARG A 159 -6.53 -0.33 -5.79
C ARG A 159 -5.68 -0.29 -7.05
N ASN A 160 -6.07 0.51 -8.04
CA ASN A 160 -5.31 0.66 -9.29
C ASN A 160 -3.96 1.33 -9.05
N TYR A 161 -3.89 2.32 -8.15
CA TYR A 161 -2.67 3.01 -7.77
C TYR A 161 -1.64 2.03 -7.19
N VAL A 162 -2.09 1.18 -6.26
CA VAL A 162 -1.26 0.15 -5.64
C VAL A 162 -0.87 -0.94 -6.65
N ALA A 163 -1.80 -1.40 -7.49
CA ALA A 163 -1.51 -2.39 -8.53
C ALA A 163 -0.47 -1.88 -9.55
N ASN A 164 -0.59 -0.62 -9.99
CA ASN A 164 0.37 -0.02 -10.93
C ASN A 164 1.74 0.24 -10.29
N SER A 165 1.78 0.52 -8.98
CA SER A 165 3.03 0.60 -8.22
C SER A 165 3.82 -0.71 -8.25
N LEU A 166 3.13 -1.85 -8.32
CA LEU A 166 3.74 -3.17 -8.53
C LEU A 166 4.15 -3.42 -9.98
N LEU A 167 3.40 -2.92 -10.97
CA LEU A 167 3.71 -3.12 -12.39
C LEU A 167 4.98 -2.40 -12.84
N HIS A 168 5.27 -1.22 -12.28
CA HIS A 168 6.55 -0.54 -12.52
C HIS A 168 7.77 -1.39 -12.10
N LYS A 169 7.59 -2.34 -11.17
CA LYS A 169 8.62 -3.34 -10.82
C LYS A 169 8.92 -4.28 -11.99
N ILE A 170 7.89 -4.71 -12.72
CA ILE A 170 8.05 -5.61 -13.88
C ILE A 170 8.73 -4.86 -15.02
N GLU A 171 8.35 -3.61 -15.28
CA GLU A 171 8.98 -2.81 -16.34
C GLU A 171 10.44 -2.47 -16.01
N LEU A 172 10.75 -2.04 -14.79
CA LEU A 172 12.13 -1.76 -14.37
C LEU A 172 13.00 -3.02 -14.34
N LEU A 173 12.46 -4.16 -13.88
CA LEU A 173 13.16 -5.45 -13.97
C LEU A 173 13.37 -5.88 -15.42
N SER A 174 12.37 -5.70 -16.29
CA SER A 174 12.49 -6.03 -17.72
C SER A 174 13.55 -5.17 -18.39
N CYS A 175 13.58 -3.86 -18.12
CA CYS A 175 14.62 -2.95 -18.60
C CYS A 175 16.01 -3.31 -18.05
N PHE A 176 16.12 -3.68 -16.77
CA PHE A 176 17.39 -4.09 -16.17
C PHE A 176 17.91 -5.42 -16.73
N LEU A 177 17.03 -6.38 -16.99
CA LEU A 177 17.38 -7.66 -17.61
C LEU A 177 17.80 -7.46 -19.08
N LEU A 178 17.06 -6.65 -19.84
CA LEU A 178 17.38 -6.32 -21.24
C LEU A 178 18.73 -5.57 -21.38
N ASN A 179 19.06 -4.69 -20.42
CA ASN A 179 20.33 -3.96 -20.40
C ASN A 179 21.53 -4.83 -19.96
N ASN A 180 21.31 -5.87 -19.15
CA ASN A 180 22.39 -6.78 -18.75
C ASN A 180 22.70 -7.85 -19.80
N GLU A 181 21.75 -8.21 -20.66
CA GLU A 181 22.01 -9.09 -21.81
C GLU A 181 22.83 -8.38 -22.90
N THR A 182 22.61 -7.08 -23.11
CA THR A 182 23.37 -6.27 -24.07
C THR A 182 24.84 -6.09 -23.68
N PHE A 183 25.15 -6.07 -22.37
CA PHE A 183 26.55 -5.99 -21.89
C PHE A 183 27.34 -7.31 -21.98
N LYS A 184 26.69 -8.46 -22.21
CA LYS A 184 27.38 -9.75 -22.39
C LYS A 184 27.79 -10.05 -23.84
N VAL A 185 27.51 -9.17 -24.79
CA VAL A 185 27.81 -9.40 -26.22
C VAL A 185 29.06 -8.66 -26.73
N GLN A 186 29.72 -7.82 -25.91
CA GLN A 186 30.95 -7.12 -26.30
C GLN A 186 32.11 -7.31 -25.33
N SER A 187 32.59 -8.54 -25.20
CA SER A 187 33.97 -8.78 -24.78
C SER A 187 34.52 -10.01 -25.49
N ASN A 188 34.91 -9.82 -26.75
CA ASN A 188 35.90 -10.72 -27.36
C ASN A 188 37.06 -9.87 -27.88
N PRO A 189 38.17 -9.76 -27.12
CA PRO A 189 39.39 -9.15 -27.62
C PRO A 189 39.96 -10.09 -28.68
N ARG A 190 40.14 -9.57 -29.90
CA ARG A 190 40.85 -10.28 -30.97
C ARG A 190 42.27 -10.57 -30.50
N GLY A 191 42.55 -11.84 -30.22
CA GLY A 191 43.89 -12.36 -29.95
C GLY A 191 44.02 -13.80 -30.45
N GLY A 192 44.64 -13.97 -31.62
CA GLY A 192 45.63 -15.02 -31.88
C GLY A 192 45.18 -16.50 -31.96
N MET A 193 45.00 -16.96 -33.20
CA MET A 193 45.58 -18.18 -33.79
C MET A 193 45.41 -19.57 -33.14
N ASN A 194 44.76 -20.42 -33.94
CA ASN A 194 45.05 -21.84 -34.23
C ASN A 194 45.01 -22.88 -33.10
N LYS A 195 43.98 -23.74 -33.16
CA LYS A 195 44.14 -25.17 -33.50
C LYS A 195 42.82 -25.83 -33.85
N LYS A 196 42.87 -26.65 -34.89
CA LYS A 196 41.79 -27.51 -35.40
C LYS A 196 41.28 -28.43 -34.29
N SER A 197 39.97 -28.44 -34.03
CA SER A 197 39.28 -29.64 -33.55
C SER A 197 37.84 -29.65 -34.05
N LYS A 198 37.48 -30.73 -34.74
CA LYS A 198 36.11 -31.06 -35.17
C LYS A 198 35.38 -31.65 -33.98
N TRP A 199 34.43 -30.93 -33.40
CA TRP A 199 33.39 -31.49 -32.54
C TRP A 199 32.05 -30.87 -32.96
N SER A 200 31.13 -31.73 -33.40
CA SER A 200 29.76 -31.39 -33.77
C SER A 200 28.94 -31.14 -32.51
N SER A 201 28.67 -29.88 -32.19
CA SER A 201 27.69 -29.48 -31.17
C SER A 201 26.39 -29.08 -31.86
N GLN A 202 25.35 -29.90 -31.69
CA GLN A 202 23.97 -29.47 -31.90
C GLN A 202 23.69 -28.30 -30.94
N SER A 203 23.31 -27.15 -31.50
CA SER A 203 22.84 -26.01 -30.72
C SER A 203 21.55 -26.37 -30.00
N PRO A 204 21.38 -26.04 -28.71
CA PRO A 204 20.07 -26.13 -28.08
C PRO A 204 19.15 -25.07 -28.71
N VAL A 205 18.08 -25.53 -29.36
CA VAL A 205 16.96 -24.69 -29.75
C VAL A 205 16.26 -24.23 -28.47
N ILE A 206 16.52 -22.99 -28.06
CA ILE A 206 15.73 -22.35 -27.01
C ILE A 206 14.42 -21.89 -27.66
N MET A 207 13.35 -22.64 -27.42
CA MET A 207 12.00 -22.24 -27.81
C MET A 207 11.55 -21.06 -26.93
N ILE A 208 11.43 -19.88 -27.53
CA ILE A 208 10.72 -18.74 -26.95
C ILE A 208 9.22 -19.07 -27.00
N PRO A 209 8.49 -19.09 -25.86
CA PRO A 209 7.04 -19.23 -25.88
C PRO A 209 6.44 -18.05 -26.64
N ARG A 210 5.74 -18.34 -27.75
CA ARG A 210 4.90 -17.35 -28.43
C ARG A 210 3.87 -16.83 -27.44
N GLN A 211 3.83 -15.50 -27.30
CA GLN A 211 2.70 -14.76 -26.76
C GLN A 211 1.40 -15.30 -27.36
N ARG A 212 0.49 -15.76 -26.50
CA ARG A 212 -0.93 -15.85 -26.82
C ARG A 212 -1.62 -14.74 -26.07
N GLU A 213 -1.90 -13.67 -26.79
CA GLU A 213 -2.98 -12.75 -26.43
C GLU A 213 -4.34 -13.44 -26.61
N ALA A 214 -5.31 -12.86 -25.90
CA ALA A 214 -6.74 -12.84 -26.19
C ALA A 214 -7.52 -14.16 -26.03
N ALA A 215 -8.22 -14.28 -24.89
CA ALA A 215 -9.68 -14.45 -24.86
C ALA A 215 -10.17 -14.67 -23.41
N PHE A 216 -10.39 -13.60 -22.65
CA PHE A 216 -11.33 -13.61 -21.52
C PHE A 216 -11.95 -12.23 -21.35
N ALA A 217 -12.60 -11.77 -22.42
CA ALA A 217 -13.68 -10.80 -22.34
C ALA A 217 -14.94 -11.49 -22.89
N LYS A 218 -16.08 -11.23 -22.25
CA LYS A 218 -17.43 -11.73 -22.56
C LYS A 218 -17.78 -13.09 -21.96
N ASN A 219 -18.14 -13.08 -20.69
CA ASN A 219 -19.36 -13.74 -20.21
C ASN A 219 -19.63 -13.30 -18.78
N GLN A 220 -20.49 -12.30 -18.61
CA GLN A 220 -21.48 -12.18 -17.53
C GLN A 220 -22.22 -10.83 -17.66
N LEU A 221 -22.98 -10.72 -18.74
CA LEU A 221 -24.06 -9.76 -18.92
C LEU A 221 -25.25 -10.61 -19.37
N HIS A 222 -26.03 -11.14 -18.42
CA HIS A 222 -27.46 -11.47 -18.57
C HIS A 222 -27.97 -12.26 -17.36
N THR A 223 -28.63 -11.56 -16.44
CA THR A 223 -29.82 -12.00 -15.67
C THR A 223 -30.41 -10.71 -15.07
N GLN A 224 -31.25 -10.00 -15.82
CA GLN A 224 -32.73 -9.92 -15.64
C GLN A 224 -33.13 -9.69 -14.17
N SER A 225 -33.50 -8.48 -13.76
CA SER A 225 -34.81 -7.81 -13.92
C SER A 225 -35.95 -8.50 -13.18
N HIS A 226 -36.40 -7.87 -12.09
CA HIS A 226 -37.79 -7.70 -11.62
C HIS A 226 -37.92 -7.82 -10.10
N THR A 227 -38.02 -6.67 -9.42
CA THR A 227 -39.17 -6.36 -8.55
C THR A 227 -39.21 -4.86 -8.26
N ARG A 228 -40.26 -4.21 -8.76
CA ARG A 228 -40.73 -2.87 -8.36
C ARG A 228 -41.76 -3.03 -7.24
N SER A 229 -42.02 -1.92 -6.54
CA SER A 229 -43.13 -1.60 -5.61
C SER A 229 -42.68 -1.56 -4.15
N SER A 230 -42.96 -0.56 -3.30
CA SER A 230 -43.63 0.75 -3.41
C SER A 230 -43.44 1.50 -2.08
N ILE A 231 -43.16 2.81 -2.17
CA ILE A 231 -43.77 3.96 -1.46
C ILE A 231 -44.38 3.74 -0.04
N ALA A 232 -43.91 4.53 0.93
CA ALA A 232 -44.67 5.45 1.84
C ALA A 232 -43.87 5.68 3.15
N GLN A 233 -43.30 6.87 3.38
CA GLN A 233 -43.85 8.08 4.02
C GLN A 233 -43.89 8.07 5.57
N SER A 234 -43.32 9.17 6.12
CA SER A 234 -43.57 9.80 7.44
C SER A 234 -42.93 9.12 8.67
N ALA A 235 -42.36 9.82 9.66
CA ALA A 235 -42.52 11.20 10.07
C ALA A 235 -41.29 11.75 10.82
N ILE A 236 -41.13 13.06 10.68
CA ILE A 236 -40.35 13.98 11.50
C ILE A 236 -40.84 13.96 12.96
N ARG A 237 -39.91 13.93 13.92
CA ARG A 237 -40.12 14.54 15.24
C ARG A 237 -38.86 15.30 15.65
N ILE A 238 -39.03 16.62 15.70
CA ILE A 238 -38.11 17.59 16.28
C ILE A 238 -38.25 17.49 17.81
N LEU A 239 -37.11 17.48 18.49
CA LEU A 239 -36.93 18.08 19.81
C LEU A 239 -35.96 19.26 19.65
#